data_AF-A0A9L0TNL4-F1
#
_entry.id   AF-A0A9L0TNL4-F1
#
_cell.length_a   1.000
_cell.length_b   1.000
_cell.length_c   1.000
_cell.angle_alpha   90.00
_cell.angle_beta   90.00
_cell.angle_gamma   90.00
#
_symmetry.space_group_name_H-M   'P 1'
#
loop_
_entity.id
_entity.type
_entity.pdbx_description
1 polymer ?
#
loop_
_entity_poly.entity_id
_entity_poly.type
_entity_poly.pdbx_seq_one_letter_code
_entity_poly.pdbx_strand_id
1 'polypeptide(L)'
;MLFNSVLRQPQFGVPKNGWSSQYPLQSLLTGYQCNNNDEHTSYGETGVPVPPFGCTFSSAPNMEHILAVANEEGFVRLYNTESQTSRKKCIKEWMAHWNAVFDLAWVPGELKLVTAAGDQSAKFWDVKAGELIGTCKGHQCSLKSVAFSKFEKVTVFFSFD
;
A
#
# COMPACT_ATOMS: atom_id res chain seq x y z
N MET A 1 -4.65 -4.24 6.70
CA MET A 1 -3.79 -4.87 7.72
C MET A 1 -2.67 -3.88 8.04
N LEU A 2 -2.64 -3.31 9.25
CA LEU A 2 -1.64 -2.30 9.62
C LEU A 2 -0.82 -2.80 10.81
N PHE A 3 0.49 -2.85 10.57
CA PHE A 3 1.53 -3.40 11.42
C PHE A 3 1.77 -2.53 12.66
N ASN A 4 1.15 -2.87 13.80
CA ASN A 4 1.46 -2.25 15.09
C ASN A 4 2.28 -3.15 16.03
N SER A 5 2.57 -4.41 15.68
CA SER A 5 3.17 -5.38 16.62
C SER A 5 4.64 -5.75 16.38
N VAL A 6 5.32 -5.23 15.36
CA VAL A 6 6.69 -5.71 15.01
C VAL A 6 7.79 -5.21 15.96
N LEU A 7 7.54 -4.24 16.86
CA LEU A 7 8.59 -3.66 17.70
C LEU A 7 8.57 -4.07 19.19
N ARG A 8 7.66 -4.93 19.65
CA ARG A 8 7.80 -5.47 21.01
C ARG A 8 8.79 -6.64 21.00
N GLN A 9 10.02 -6.36 21.41
CA GLN A 9 11.03 -7.36 21.73
C GLN A 9 10.40 -8.50 22.57
N PRO A 10 10.80 -9.77 22.33
CA PRO A 10 10.30 -10.88 23.11
C PRO A 10 10.74 -10.69 24.58
N GLN A 11 9.78 -10.71 25.50
CA GLN A 11 10.02 -10.67 26.95
C GLN A 11 10.60 -11.97 27.52
N PHE A 12 11.14 -12.86 26.68
CA PHE A 12 11.74 -14.11 27.12
C PHE A 12 13.17 -14.21 26.58
N GLY A 13 14.12 -14.27 27.51
CA GLY A 13 15.55 -14.27 27.24
C GLY A 13 15.95 -15.37 26.25
N VAL A 14 16.61 -14.97 25.17
CA VAL A 14 17.22 -15.89 24.20
C VAL A 14 18.67 -16.13 24.61
N PRO A 15 19.15 -17.38 24.70
CA PRO A 15 20.57 -17.66 24.88
C PRO A 15 21.31 -17.28 23.60
N LYS A 16 22.43 -16.57 23.75
CA LYS A 16 23.37 -16.28 22.66
C LYS A 16 23.95 -17.61 22.16
N ASN A 17 23.58 -18.05 20.96
CA ASN A 17 24.45 -18.78 20.03
C ASN A 17 23.79 -18.98 18.66
N GLY A 18 24.54 -18.63 17.60
CA GLY A 18 24.56 -19.29 16.28
C GLY A 18 23.24 -19.42 15.50
N TRP A 19 22.96 -18.45 14.63
CA TRP A 19 22.34 -18.59 13.31
C TRP A 19 21.34 -19.74 13.09
N SER A 20 20.06 -19.48 13.38
CA SER A 20 18.94 -19.77 12.48
C SER A 20 17.76 -18.84 12.86
N SER A 21 17.62 -17.72 12.15
CA SER A 21 16.41 -16.89 12.28
C SER A 21 15.26 -17.58 11.52
N GLN A 22 14.77 -18.67 12.07
CA GLN A 22 13.44 -19.20 11.72
C GLN A 22 12.52 -18.81 12.85
N TYR A 23 11.75 -17.74 12.64
CA TYR A 23 10.62 -17.42 13.51
C TYR A 23 9.67 -18.63 13.46
N PRO A 24 9.51 -19.39 14.55
CA PRO A 24 8.64 -20.56 14.55
C PRO A 24 7.23 -20.12 14.20
N LEU A 25 6.53 -20.90 13.36
CA LEU A 25 5.13 -20.61 13.00
C LEU A 25 4.27 -20.37 14.24
N GLN A 26 4.53 -21.10 15.33
CA GLN A 26 3.84 -20.92 16.60
C GLN A 26 4.06 -19.53 17.22
N SER A 27 5.25 -18.93 17.09
CA SER A 27 5.55 -17.58 17.55
C SER A 27 4.88 -16.51 16.69
N LEU A 28 4.73 -16.76 15.38
CA LEU A 28 3.95 -15.91 14.49
C LEU A 28 2.45 -15.99 14.81
N LEU A 29 1.91 -17.18 15.06
CA LEU A 29 0.48 -17.35 15.36
C LEU A 29 0.07 -16.84 16.74
N THR A 30 0.96 -16.88 17.72
CA THR A 30 0.67 -16.42 19.09
C THR A 30 1.05 -14.95 19.33
N GLY A 31 2.05 -14.42 18.60
CA GLY A 31 2.49 -13.03 18.72
C GLY A 31 1.73 -12.02 17.86
N TYR A 32 0.98 -12.48 16.85
CA TYR A 32 0.24 -11.63 15.92
C TYR A 32 -1.26 -11.76 16.15
N GLN A 33 -1.80 -10.92 17.03
CA GLN A 33 -3.24 -10.73 17.16
C GLN A 33 -3.64 -9.41 16.49
N CYS A 34 -4.66 -9.47 15.61
CA CYS A 34 -5.32 -8.27 15.12
C CYS A 34 -6.11 -7.65 16.27
N ASN A 35 -5.76 -6.43 16.68
CA ASN A 35 -6.52 -5.72 17.69
C ASN A 35 -7.66 -4.94 17.01
N ASN A 36 -8.84 -4.86 17.61
CA ASN A 36 -9.98 -4.14 17.00
C ASN A 36 -9.68 -2.65 16.74
N ASN A 37 -8.70 -2.08 17.44
CA ASN A 37 -8.23 -0.70 17.22
C ASN A 37 -7.34 -0.54 15.97
N ASP A 38 -7.00 -1.65 15.28
CA ASP A 38 -6.21 -1.66 14.05
C ASP A 38 -7.08 -1.76 12.78
N GLU A 39 -8.40 -1.84 12.94
CA GLU A 39 -9.35 -1.83 11.82
C GLU A 39 -9.44 -0.42 11.23
N HIS A 40 -9.06 -0.30 9.96
CA HIS A 40 -9.20 0.94 9.21
C HIS A 40 -10.20 0.75 8.08
N THR A 41 -11.33 1.45 8.18
CA THR A 41 -12.36 1.46 7.16
C THR A 41 -12.01 2.49 6.10
N SER A 42 -11.93 2.04 4.85
CA SER A 42 -11.85 2.94 3.69
C SER A 42 -13.24 3.49 3.39
N TYR A 43 -13.33 4.73 2.95
CA TYR A 43 -14.60 5.39 2.65
C TYR A 43 -14.66 5.86 1.20
N GLY A 44 -15.87 5.96 0.67
CA GLY A 44 -16.15 6.55 -0.63
C GLY A 44 -16.35 8.06 -0.56
N GLU A 45 -16.79 8.66 -1.68
CA GLU A 45 -17.26 10.05 -1.72
C GLU A 45 -18.55 10.22 -0.89
N THR A 46 -19.38 9.19 -0.88
CA THR A 46 -20.68 9.16 -0.19
C THR A 46 -20.58 8.95 1.32
N GLY A 47 -19.36 8.76 1.85
CA GLY A 47 -19.13 8.46 3.28
C GLY A 47 -19.52 7.04 3.69
N VAL A 48 -19.95 6.20 2.75
CA VAL A 48 -20.19 4.78 2.98
C VAL A 48 -18.83 4.04 3.02
N PRO A 49 -18.67 3.02 3.88
CA PRO A 49 -17.52 2.12 3.84
C PRO A 49 -17.36 1.46 2.46
N VAL A 50 -16.14 1.52 1.91
CA VAL A 50 -15.80 0.96 0.60
C VAL A 50 -14.62 0.01 0.75
N PRO A 51 -14.68 -1.21 0.20
CA PRO A 51 -13.61 -2.18 0.34
C PRO A 51 -12.30 -1.64 -0.25
N PRO A 52 -11.16 -1.81 0.46
CA PRO A 52 -9.85 -1.60 -0.13
C PRO A 52 -9.52 -2.77 -1.08
N PHE A 53 -8.97 -2.47 -2.25
CA PHE A 53 -8.58 -3.48 -3.25
C PHE A 53 -7.07 -3.68 -3.34
N GLY A 54 -6.28 -2.64 -3.11
CA GLY A 54 -4.82 -2.72 -3.15
C GLY A 54 -4.20 -1.93 -2.01
N CYS A 55 -3.05 -2.39 -1.52
CA CYS A 55 -2.22 -1.59 -0.62
C CYS A 55 -0.74 -1.91 -0.79
N THR A 56 0.12 -0.90 -0.66
CA THR A 56 1.57 -1.09 -0.77
C THR A 56 2.34 -0.02 0.03
N PHE A 57 3.41 -0.45 0.68
CA PHE A 57 4.32 0.46 1.39
C PHE A 57 5.26 1.15 0.40
N SER A 58 5.55 2.41 0.70
CA SER A 58 6.51 3.21 -0.05
C SER A 58 7.89 2.55 -0.08
N SER A 59 8.50 2.55 -1.26
CA SER A 59 9.89 2.15 -1.45
C SER A 59 10.87 3.33 -1.40
N ALA A 60 10.40 4.53 -1.09
CA ALA A 60 11.24 5.71 -0.99
C ALA A 60 12.01 5.73 0.35
N PRO A 61 13.32 6.05 0.36
CA PRO A 61 14.12 6.09 1.59
C PRO A 61 13.56 7.06 2.63
N ASN A 62 13.56 6.63 3.90
CA ASN A 62 13.03 7.37 5.06
C ASN A 62 11.51 7.63 5.02
N MET A 63 10.80 7.00 4.10
CA MET A 63 9.34 7.11 3.93
C MET A 63 8.70 5.72 3.87
N GLU A 64 9.40 4.67 4.30
CA GLU A 64 8.95 3.28 4.25
C GLU A 64 7.73 3.03 5.16
N HIS A 65 7.47 3.93 6.11
CA HIS A 65 6.27 3.96 6.95
C HIS A 65 5.03 4.54 6.25
N ILE A 66 5.12 4.94 4.98
CA ILE A 66 3.97 5.41 4.22
C ILE A 66 3.29 4.22 3.54
N LEU A 67 2.03 3.97 3.89
CA LEU A 67 1.18 2.97 3.25
C LEU A 67 0.22 3.65 2.27
N ALA A 68 0.26 3.25 1.00
CA ALA A 68 -0.79 3.58 0.03
C ALA A 68 -1.89 2.53 0.07
N VAL A 69 -3.16 2.96 0.02
CA VAL A 69 -4.34 2.09 -0.05
C VAL A 69 -5.29 2.62 -1.12
N ALA A 70 -5.73 1.73 -1.99
CA ALA A 70 -6.67 1.96 -3.08
C ALA A 70 -8.02 1.31 -2.78
N ASN A 71 -9.12 1.89 -3.25
CA ASN A 71 -10.47 1.35 -3.05
C ASN A 71 -11.27 1.20 -4.35
N GLU A 72 -12.45 0.59 -4.20
CA GLU A 72 -13.41 0.33 -5.28
C GLU A 72 -14.00 1.60 -5.92
N GLU A 73 -14.04 2.72 -5.21
CA GLU A 73 -14.57 3.99 -5.75
C GLU A 73 -13.51 4.84 -6.46
N GLY A 74 -12.28 4.34 -6.61
CA GLY A 74 -11.25 5.04 -7.36
C GLY A 74 -10.34 5.96 -6.52
N PHE A 75 -10.54 5.98 -5.20
CA PHE A 75 -9.73 6.77 -4.29
C PHE A 75 -8.42 6.07 -3.92
N VAL A 76 -7.38 6.89 -3.77
CA VAL A 76 -6.13 6.50 -3.15
C VAL A 76 -5.91 7.33 -1.90
N ARG A 77 -5.48 6.64 -0.83
CA ARG A 77 -5.14 7.24 0.45
C ARG A 77 -3.75 6.85 0.86
N LEU A 78 -3.03 7.79 1.46
CA LEU A 78 -1.73 7.56 2.06
C LEU A 78 -1.86 7.68 3.57
N TYR A 79 -1.28 6.72 4.27
CA TYR A 79 -1.25 6.69 5.72
C TYR A 79 0.18 6.74 6.22
N ASN A 80 0.42 7.53 7.25
CA ASN A 80 1.63 7.41 8.05
C ASN A 80 1.39 6.33 9.11
N THR A 81 2.18 5.26 9.07
CA THR A 81 2.05 4.13 9.99
C THR A 81 2.94 4.22 11.22
N GLU A 82 3.82 5.22 11.33
CA GLU A 82 4.61 5.49 12.53
C GLU A 82 3.80 6.17 13.64
N SER A 83 2.73 6.88 13.29
CA SER A 83 1.91 7.59 14.27
C SER A 83 1.05 6.63 15.11
N GLN A 84 1.57 6.30 16.30
CA GLN A 84 0.89 5.46 17.29
C GLN A 84 -0.24 6.21 18.04
N THR A 85 -0.31 7.54 17.93
CA THR A 85 -1.06 8.37 18.92
C THR A 85 -2.07 9.34 18.31
N SER A 86 -2.00 9.65 17.00
CA SER A 86 -2.89 10.64 16.40
C SER A 86 -4.10 10.02 15.73
N ARG A 87 -5.30 10.53 16.05
CA ARG A 87 -6.59 10.13 15.46
C ARG A 87 -6.67 10.30 13.93
N LYS A 88 -5.70 10.97 13.30
CA LYS A 88 -5.65 11.21 11.85
C LYS A 88 -4.38 10.60 11.26
N LYS A 89 -4.45 9.31 10.90
CA LYS A 89 -3.38 8.55 10.25
C LYS A 89 -3.26 8.85 8.74
N CYS A 90 -4.34 9.34 8.12
CA CYS A 90 -4.37 9.70 6.71
C CYS A 90 -3.62 11.02 6.48
N ILE A 91 -2.57 10.97 5.67
CA ILE A 91 -1.77 12.13 5.28
C ILE A 91 -2.22 12.75 3.95
N LYS A 92 -2.85 11.96 3.08
CA LYS A 92 -3.31 12.41 1.77
C LYS A 92 -4.43 11.51 1.25
N GLU A 93 -5.38 12.11 0.55
CA GLU A 93 -6.48 11.43 -0.11
C GLU A 93 -6.76 12.14 -1.44
N TRP A 94 -6.98 11.38 -2.50
CA TRP A 94 -7.43 11.93 -3.77
C TRP A 94 -8.21 10.90 -4.59
N MET A 95 -9.09 11.40 -5.46
CA MET A 95 -9.74 10.60 -6.48
C MET A 95 -8.73 10.34 -7.61
N ALA A 96 -8.15 9.15 -7.65
CA ALA A 96 -7.16 8.80 -8.66
C ALA A 96 -7.84 8.41 -9.98
N HIS A 97 -8.92 7.63 -9.89
CA HIS A 97 -9.65 7.09 -11.02
C HIS A 97 -11.16 7.26 -10.81
N TRP A 98 -11.94 7.15 -11.89
CA TRP A 98 -13.42 7.22 -11.84
C TRP A 98 -14.06 5.83 -11.77
N ASN A 99 -13.25 4.82 -11.48
CA ASN A 99 -13.60 3.42 -11.28
C ASN A 99 -12.56 2.80 -10.33
N ALA A 100 -12.83 1.60 -9.83
CA ALA A 100 -12.00 0.85 -8.90
C ALA A 100 -10.51 0.87 -9.26
N VAL A 101 -9.67 1.23 -8.28
CA VAL A 101 -8.22 1.05 -8.39
C VAL A 101 -7.90 -0.35 -7.86
N PHE A 102 -7.48 -1.24 -8.75
CA PHE A 102 -7.19 -2.63 -8.42
C PHE A 102 -5.80 -2.81 -7.83
N ASP A 103 -4.83 -2.00 -8.26
CA ASP A 103 -3.43 -2.17 -7.84
C ASP A 103 -2.64 -0.86 -7.82
N LEU A 104 -1.55 -0.87 -7.05
CA LEU A 104 -0.70 0.26 -6.71
C LEU A 104 0.76 -0.18 -6.71
N ALA A 105 1.63 0.56 -7.39
CA ALA A 105 3.07 0.31 -7.35
C ALA A 105 3.86 1.60 -7.14
N TRP A 106 4.73 1.60 -6.13
CA TRP A 106 5.69 2.67 -5.91
C TRP A 106 6.86 2.56 -6.88
N VAL A 107 7.32 3.70 -7.37
CA VAL A 107 8.59 3.77 -8.10
C VAL A 107 9.73 3.48 -7.10
N PRO A 108 10.63 2.53 -7.40
CA PRO A 108 11.75 2.20 -6.51
C PRO A 108 12.58 3.45 -6.17
N GLY A 109 12.76 3.73 -4.87
CA GLY A 109 13.57 4.85 -4.40
C GLY A 109 12.92 6.24 -4.51
N GLU A 110 11.75 6.37 -5.13
CA GLU A 110 11.10 7.66 -5.39
C GLU A 110 9.72 7.75 -4.75
N LEU A 111 9.33 8.94 -4.31
CA LEU A 111 7.99 9.21 -3.80
C LEU A 111 7.01 9.45 -4.96
N LYS A 112 6.92 8.47 -5.86
CA LYS A 112 6.03 8.46 -7.01
C LYS A 112 5.29 7.13 -7.08
N LEU A 113 4.06 7.18 -7.58
CA LEU A 113 3.12 6.07 -7.50
C LEU A 113 2.45 5.86 -8.86
N VAL A 114 2.30 4.59 -9.25
CA VAL A 114 1.45 4.20 -10.38
C VAL A 114 0.22 3.48 -9.86
N THR A 115 -0.94 3.84 -10.39
CA THR A 115 -2.25 3.25 -10.08
C THR A 115 -2.77 2.50 -11.31
N ALA A 116 -3.39 1.35 -11.12
CA ALA A 116 -4.06 0.57 -12.16
C ALA A 116 -5.55 0.41 -11.84
N ALA A 117 -6.44 0.67 -12.80
CA ALA A 117 -7.86 0.79 -12.52
C ALA A 117 -8.80 0.17 -13.57
N GLY A 118 -10.06 -0.01 -13.16
CA GLY A 118 -11.17 -0.48 -13.99
C GLY A 118 -11.59 0.50 -15.09
N ASP A 119 -11.11 1.75 -15.03
CA ASP A 119 -11.29 2.74 -16.08
C ASP A 119 -10.35 2.53 -17.30
N GLN A 120 -9.69 1.37 -17.34
CA GLN A 120 -8.82 0.92 -18.44
C GLN A 120 -7.57 1.78 -18.60
N SER A 121 -7.17 2.50 -17.55
CA SER A 121 -5.98 3.34 -17.54
C SER A 121 -5.04 3.02 -16.38
N ALA A 122 -3.75 3.26 -16.62
CA ALA A 122 -2.79 3.46 -15.55
C ALA A 122 -2.52 4.95 -15.39
N LYS A 123 -2.36 5.44 -14.16
CA LYS A 123 -1.98 6.83 -13.90
C LYS A 123 -0.71 6.90 -13.08
N PHE A 124 0.16 7.85 -13.43
CA PHE A 124 1.43 8.07 -12.77
C PHE A 124 1.41 9.39 -12.01
N TRP A 125 1.77 9.34 -10.73
CA TRP A 125 1.58 10.44 -9.79
C TRP A 125 2.90 10.84 -9.14
N ASP A 126 3.14 12.15 -9.07
CA ASP A 126 4.09 12.72 -8.11
C ASP A 126 3.35 12.89 -6.79
N VAL A 127 3.67 12.02 -5.82
CA VAL A 127 2.98 12.04 -4.53
C VAL A 127 3.36 13.27 -3.72
N LYS A 128 4.61 13.76 -3.85
CA LYS A 128 5.11 14.93 -3.14
C LYS A 128 4.43 16.21 -3.62
N ALA A 129 4.39 16.42 -4.94
CA ALA A 129 3.71 17.56 -5.55
C ALA A 129 2.18 17.42 -5.51
N GLY A 130 1.68 16.18 -5.50
CA GLY A 130 0.24 15.91 -5.64
C GLY A 130 -0.27 16.07 -7.06
N GLU A 131 0.60 15.85 -8.03
CA GLU A 131 0.31 16.08 -9.44
C GLU A 131 0.22 14.77 -10.21
N LEU A 132 -0.70 14.73 -11.17
CA LEU A 132 -0.75 13.69 -12.18
C LEU A 132 0.35 13.96 -13.21
N ILE A 133 1.36 13.11 -13.27
CA ILE A 133 2.46 13.21 -14.24
C ILE A 133 2.01 12.73 -15.62
N GLY A 134 1.22 11.65 -15.67
CA GLY A 134 0.82 11.04 -16.93
C GLY A 134 -0.27 10.01 -16.78
N THR A 135 -0.93 9.71 -17.90
CA THR A 135 -1.94 8.67 -18.02
C THR A 135 -1.58 7.74 -19.17
N CYS A 136 -1.44 6.46 -18.88
CA CYS A 136 -1.26 5.42 -19.88
C CYS A 136 -2.63 4.85 -20.25
N LYS A 137 -3.01 5.03 -21.52
CA LYS A 137 -4.25 4.48 -22.10
C LYS A 137 -3.89 3.49 -23.20
N GLY A 138 -4.80 2.57 -23.51
CA GLY A 138 -4.63 1.59 -24.59
C GLY A 138 -5.24 0.23 -24.28
N HIS A 139 -5.46 -0.07 -23.00
CA HIS A 139 -6.23 -1.25 -22.61
C HIS A 139 -7.69 -1.10 -23.03
N GLN A 140 -8.29 -2.19 -23.51
CA GLN A 140 -9.70 -2.29 -23.87
C GLN A 140 -10.58 -2.79 -22.71
N CYS A 141 -9.93 -3.26 -21.64
CA CYS A 141 -10.52 -3.87 -20.46
C CYS A 141 -9.91 -3.28 -19.19
N SER A 142 -10.49 -3.63 -18.05
CA SER A 142 -9.99 -3.23 -16.73
C SER A 142 -8.51 -3.57 -16.55
N LEU A 143 -7.76 -2.63 -16.00
CA LEU A 143 -6.36 -2.82 -15.70
C LEU A 143 -6.19 -3.37 -14.28
N LYS A 144 -5.78 -4.63 -14.15
CA LYS A 144 -5.81 -5.35 -12.87
C LYS A 144 -4.54 -5.26 -12.04
N SER A 145 -3.38 -5.03 -12.65
CA SER A 145 -2.11 -4.99 -11.92
C SER A 145 -1.11 -4.02 -12.53
N VAL A 146 -0.18 -3.55 -11.69
CA VAL A 146 0.97 -2.74 -12.07
C VAL A 146 2.16 -3.11 -11.20
N ALA A 147 3.35 -3.23 -11.80
CA ALA A 147 4.58 -3.52 -11.08
C ALA A 147 5.77 -2.77 -11.67
N PHE A 148 6.79 -2.53 -10.83
CA PHE A 148 8.09 -2.04 -11.26
C PHE A 148 9.12 -3.16 -11.23
N SER A 149 9.90 -3.29 -12.31
CA SER A 149 11.14 -4.06 -12.30
C SER A 149 12.19 -3.37 -11.44
N LYS A 150 12.91 -4.13 -10.62
CA LYS A 150 14.00 -3.62 -9.77
C LYS A 150 15.30 -3.34 -10.51
N PHE A 151 15.45 -3.84 -11.76
CA PHE A 151 16.76 -3.96 -12.38
C PHE A 151 16.96 -3.23 -13.71
N GLU A 152 15.93 -2.73 -14.40
CA GLU A 152 16.07 -1.77 -15.49
C GLU A 152 14.70 -1.33 -16.03
N LYS A 153 14.66 -0.10 -16.57
CA LYS A 153 13.58 0.56 -17.36
C LYS A 153 12.18 -0.04 -17.23
N VAL A 154 11.30 0.71 -16.55
CA VAL A 154 9.83 0.55 -16.44
C VAL A 154 9.23 -0.45 -17.44
N THR A 155 9.10 -1.71 -17.04
CA THR A 155 8.25 -2.68 -17.72
C THR A 155 7.00 -2.84 -16.89
N VAL A 156 5.90 -2.25 -17.35
CA VAL A 156 4.61 -2.47 -16.71
C VAL A 156 3.99 -3.71 -17.33
N PHE A 157 3.93 -4.79 -16.55
CA PHE A 157 3.18 -5.99 -16.94
C PHE A 157 1.71 -5.78 -16.61
N PHE A 158 0.87 -5.97 -17.61
CA PHE A 158 -0.57 -5.86 -17.48
C PHE A 158 -1.18 -7.22 -17.83
N SER A 159 -1.77 -7.90 -16.85
CA SER A 159 -2.53 -9.12 -17.11
C SER A 159 -3.86 -8.74 -17.76
N PHE A 160 -4.17 -9.38 -18.88
CA PHE A 160 -5.52 -9.39 -19.46
C PHE A 160 -6.21 -10.67 -19.03
N ASP A 161 -7.49 -10.55 -18.73
CA ASP A 161 -8.43 -11.68 -18.74
C ASP A 161 -9.07 -11.75 -20.14
#